data_AF-U1QWP0-F1
#
_entry.id   AF-U1QWP0-F1
#
_cell.length_a   1.000
_cell.length_b   1.000
_cell.length_c   1.000
_cell.angle_alpha   90.00
_cell.angle_beta   90.00
_cell.angle_gamma   90.00
#
_symmetry.space_group_name_H-M   'P 1'
#
loop_
_entity.id
_entity.type
_entity.pdbx_description
1 polymer ?
#
loop_
_entity_poly.entity_id
_entity_poly.type
_entity_poly.pdbx_seq_one_letter_code
_entity_poly.pdbx_strand_id
1 'polypeptide(L)' 'MPTLLVQGGRDYLVTTEDDLPIWREAIGDDPQTEIVVVEDLNHRFQAGEGPSRPQEWERPDNPVDERVVDRVADFLLRV' A
#
# COMPACT_ATOMS: atom_id res chain seq x y z
N MET A 1 18.19 2.23 7.62
CA MET A 1 17.44 1.10 8.25
C MET A 1 16.59 0.49 7.15
N PRO A 2 16.50 -0.83 7.02
CA PRO A 2 15.58 -1.42 6.06
C PRO A 2 14.15 -0.91 6.31
N THR A 3 13.51 -0.37 5.27
CA THR A 3 12.15 0.17 5.33
C THR A 3 11.33 -0.34 4.16
N LEU A 4 10.07 -0.71 4.42
CA LEU A 4 9.08 -1.04 3.39
C LEU A 4 7.89 -0.10 3.54
N LEU A 5 7.56 0.64 2.49
CA LEU A 5 6.35 1.46 2.38
C LEU A 5 5.44 0.85 1.33
N VAL A 6 4.25 0.43 1.72
CA VAL A 6 3.22 -0.12 0.82
C VAL A 6 2.05 0.85 0.77
N GLN A 7 1.54 1.15 -0.43
CA GLN A 7 0.43 2.08 -0.67
C GLN A 7 -0.62 1.43 -1.57
N GLY A 8 -1.91 1.56 -1.21
CA GLY A 8 -3.01 1.18 -2.10
C GLY A 8 -3.29 2.29 -3.11
N GLY A 9 -3.40 1.96 -4.40
CA GLY A 9 -3.61 2.95 -5.47
C GLY A 9 -5.02 3.53 -5.52
N ARG A 10 -6.02 2.82 -4.97
CA ARG A 10 -7.41 3.30 -4.83
C ARG A 10 -7.66 3.93 -3.45
N ASP A 11 -6.63 4.17 -2.64
CA ASP A 11 -6.80 4.87 -1.37
C ASP A 11 -7.22 6.33 -1.61
N TYR A 12 -8.42 6.67 -1.13
CA TYR A 12 -8.99 8.02 -1.25
C TYR A 12 -8.78 8.87 0.02
N LEU A 13 -8.25 8.27 1.10
CA LEU A 13 -7.92 8.97 2.35
C LEU A 13 -6.45 9.40 2.36
N VAL A 14 -5.58 8.58 1.78
CA VAL A 14 -4.15 8.84 1.61
C VAL A 14 -3.82 8.54 0.15
N THR A 15 -3.74 9.57 -0.69
CA THR A 15 -3.71 9.41 -2.14
C THR A 15 -2.28 9.20 -2.66
N THR A 16 -2.16 8.45 -3.76
CA THR A 16 -0.88 8.32 -4.47
C THR A 16 -0.45 9.61 -5.16
N GLU A 17 -1.40 10.49 -5.47
CA GLU A 17 -1.16 11.77 -6.14
C GLU A 17 -0.66 12.85 -5.17
N ASP A 18 -1.26 12.96 -3.98
CA ASP A 18 -0.99 14.04 -3.04
C ASP A 18 -0.03 13.63 -1.91
N ASP A 19 -0.18 12.42 -1.36
CA ASP A 19 0.54 12.00 -0.15
C ASP A 19 1.81 11.18 -0.41
N LEU A 20 1.79 10.28 -1.39
CA LEU A 20 2.98 9.47 -1.72
C LEU A 20 4.21 10.31 -2.12
N PRO A 21 4.09 11.44 -2.85
CA PRO A 21 5.23 12.31 -3.12
C PRO A 21 5.90 12.86 -1.86
N ILE A 22 5.13 13.18 -0.81
CA ILE A 22 5.66 13.66 0.48
C ILE A 22 6.56 12.60 1.11
N TRP A 23 6.13 11.33 1.09
CA TRP A 23 6.94 10.22 1.58
C TRP A 23 8.20 9.99 0.74
N ARG A 24 8.09 10.04 -0.59
CA ARG A 24 9.25 9.92 -1.49
C ARG A 24 10.28 11.01 -1.25
N GLU A 25 9.84 12.25 -1.06
CA GLU A 25 10.72 13.37 -0.74
C GLU A 25 11.42 13.17 0.63
N ALA A 26 10.67 12.76 1.65
CA ALA A 26 11.21 12.54 2.99
C ALA A 26 12.20 11.36 3.06
N ILE A 27 11.95 10.29 2.31
CA ILE A 27 12.83 9.11 2.21
C ILE A 27 14.09 9.45 1.39
N GLY A 28 13.94 10.23 0.32
CA GLY A 28 15.02 10.53 -0.61
C GLY A 28 15.57 9.27 -1.29
N ASP A 29 16.89 9.23 -1.47
CA ASP A 29 17.60 8.15 -2.17
C ASP A 29 18.07 7.01 -1.24
N ASP A 30 17.43 6.78 -0.08
CA ASP A 30 17.85 5.70 0.84
C ASP A 30 17.77 4.33 0.15
N PRO A 31 18.92 3.67 -0.12
CA PRO A 31 18.94 2.41 -0.86
C PRO A 31 18.38 1.23 -0.06
N GLN A 32 18.10 1.41 1.24
CA GLN A 32 17.50 0.41 2.10
C GLN A 32 15.96 0.49 2.15
N THR A 33 15.35 1.41 1.38
CA THR A 33 13.89 1.59 1.37
C THR A 33 13.26 1.03 0.09
N GLU A 34 12.26 0.15 0.24
CA GLU A 34 11.37 -0.28 -0.84
C GLU A 34 10.04 0.49 -0.75
N ILE A 35 9.61 1.11 -1.87
CA ILE A 35 8.30 1.74 -2.01
C ILE A 35 7.49 0.95 -3.04
N VAL A 36 6.30 0.49 -2.63
CA VAL A 36 5.44 -0.38 -3.43
C VAL A 36 4.04 0.21 -3.50
N VAL A 37 3.53 0.40 -4.72
CA VAL A 37 2.13 0.77 -4.95
C VAL A 37 1.40 -0.43 -5.52
N VAL A 38 0.25 -0.77 -4.93
CA VAL A 38 -0.64 -1.82 -5.44
C VAL A 38 -1.93 -1.15 -5.94
N GLU A 39 -2.00 -0.96 -7.24
CA GLU A 39 -2.91 -0.01 -7.90
C GLU A 39 -4.39 -0.24 -7.58
N ASP A 40 -4.82 -1.50 -7.45
CA ASP A 40 -6.22 -1.89 -7.30
C ASP A 40 -6.67 -2.04 -5.84
N LEU A 41 -5.85 -1.64 -4.87
CA LEU A 41 -6.15 -1.75 -3.44
C LEU A 41 -6.64 -0.44 -2.82
N ASN A 42 -7.64 -0.55 -1.94
CA ASN A 42 -8.15 0.56 -1.15
C ASN A 42 -7.28 0.88 0.09
N HIS A 43 -7.74 1.81 0.92
CA HIS A 43 -7.10 2.23 2.18
C HIS A 43 -6.78 1.08 3.16
N ARG A 44 -7.59 0.00 3.14
CA ARG A 44 -7.39 -1.18 4.00
C ARG A 44 -6.64 -2.29 3.30
N PHE A 45 -6.02 -2.00 2.15
CA PHE A 45 -5.37 -2.99 1.28
C PHE A 45 -6.31 -4.08 0.75
N GLN A 46 -7.59 -3.75 0.53
CA GLN A 46 -8.55 -4.70 -0.04
C GLN A 46 -8.75 -4.41 -1.52
N ALA A 47 -8.91 -5.47 -2.32
CA ALA A 47 -9.07 -5.37 -3.76
C ALA A 47 -10.43 -4.76 -4.15
N GLY A 48 -10.48 -4.14 -5.32
CA GLY A 48 -11.74 -3.76 -5.94
C GLY A 48 -11.57 -2.91 -7.19
N GLU A 49 -12.68 -2.46 -7.73
CA GLU A 49 -12.74 -1.76 -9.02
C GLU A 49 -13.34 -0.37 -8.87
N GLY A 50 -12.93 0.56 -9.74
CA GLY A 50 -13.44 1.94 -9.75
C GLY A 50 -13.12 2.72 -8.45
N PRO A 51 -13.82 3.82 -8.16
CA PRO A 51 -13.57 4.60 -6.96
C PRO A 51 -13.84 3.79 -5.67
N SER A 52 -12.86 3.77 -4.77
CA SER A 52 -12.97 3.11 -3.46
C SER A 52 -14.00 3.79 -2.56
N ARG A 53 -14.69 3.00 -1.73
CA ARG A 53 -15.73 3.48 -0.82
C ARG A 53 -15.65 2.82 0.56
N PRO A 54 -16.06 3.50 1.65
CA PRO A 54 -16.03 2.93 3.00
C PRO A 54 -16.82 1.61 3.14
N GLN A 55 -17.88 1.42 2.36
CA GLN A 55 -18.70 0.20 2.41
C GLN A 55 -17.95 -1.07 2.00
N GLU A 56 -16.82 -0.94 1.30
CA GLU A 56 -15.96 -2.08 0.94
C GLU A 56 -15.26 -2.67 2.17
N TRP A 57 -15.08 -1.89 3.25
CA TRP A 57 -14.26 -2.27 4.41
C TRP A 57 -14.85 -3.36 5.28
N GLU A 58 -16.17 -3.52 5.26
CA GLU A 58 -16.90 -4.45 6.11
C GLU A 58 -17.29 -5.74 5.37
N ARG A 59 -16.88 -5.87 4.10
CA ARG A 59 -17.15 -7.05 3.28
C ARG A 59 -16.32 -8.24 3.79
N PRO A 60 -16.94 -9.29 4.34
CA PRO A 60 -16.21 -10.43 4.89
C PRO A 60 -15.48 -11.24 3.81
N ASP A 61 -15.91 -11.12 2.56
CA ASP A 61 -15.33 -11.73 1.37
C ASP A 61 -14.21 -10.89 0.72
N ASN A 62 -13.82 -9.76 1.33
CA ASN A 62 -12.76 -8.89 0.83
C ASN A 62 -11.70 -8.61 1.91
N PRO A 63 -10.87 -9.60 2.27
CA PRO A 63 -9.80 -9.40 3.25
C PRO A 63 -8.67 -8.49 2.69
N VAL A 64 -7.65 -8.25 3.52
CA VAL A 64 -6.37 -7.70 3.03
C VAL A 64 -5.83 -8.62 1.93
N ASP A 65 -5.39 -8.02 0.83
CA ASP A 65 -4.89 -8.72 -0.35
C ASP A 65 -3.58 -9.48 -0.04
N GLU A 66 -3.50 -10.73 -0.50
CA GLU A 66 -2.35 -11.62 -0.29
C GLU A 66 -1.05 -11.00 -0.81
N ARG A 67 -1.09 -10.20 -1.89
CA ARG A 67 0.09 -9.49 -2.44
C ARG A 67 0.77 -8.59 -1.40
N VAL A 68 -0.01 -8.01 -0.47
CA VAL A 68 0.55 -7.17 0.61
C VAL A 68 1.16 -8.04 1.71
N VAL A 69 0.50 -9.14 2.06
CA VAL A 69 1.00 -10.10 3.07
C VAL A 69 2.34 -10.69 2.60
N ASP A 70 2.38 -11.17 1.36
CA ASP A 70 3.57 -11.74 0.73
C ASP A 70 4.69 -10.71 0.67
N ARG A 71 4.39 -9.46 0.27
CA ARG A 71 5.40 -8.40 0.22
C ARG A 71 6.04 -8.14 1.58
N VAL A 72 5.25 -8.11 2.65
CA VAL A 72 5.75 -7.92 4.01
C VAL A 72 6.59 -9.13 4.44
N ALA A 73 6.11 -10.35 4.19
CA ALA A 73 6.83 -11.58 4.51
C ALA A 73 8.19 -11.65 3.78
N ASP A 74 8.19 -11.41 2.48
CA ASP A 74 9.39 -11.39 1.64
C ASP A 74 10.37 -10.31 2.08
N PHE A 75 9.89 -9.14 2.51
CA PHE A 75 10.75 -8.11 3.06
C PHE A 75 11.42 -8.58 4.35
N LEU A 76 10.64 -9.14 5.30
CA LEU A 76 11.17 -9.64 6.57
C LEU A 76 12.18 -10.79 6.42
N LEU A 77 12.06 -11.61 5.37
CA LEU A 77 13.01 -12.68 5.08
C LEU A 77 14.32 -12.20 4.44
N ARG A 78 14.33 -10.97 3.89
CA ARG A 78 15.49 -10.37 3.21
C ARG A 78 16.33 -9.45 4.11
N VAL A 79 15.79 -9.02 5.24
CA VAL A 79 16.42 -8.05 6.17
C VAL A 79 17.25 -8.70 7.27
#